data_AF-A0AAV2CUD6-F1
#
_entry.id   AF-A0AAV2CUD6-F1
#
_cell.length_a   1.000
_cell.length_b   1.000
_cell.length_c   1.000
_cell.angle_alpha   90.00
_cell.angle_beta   90.00
_cell.angle_gamma   90.00
#
_symmetry.space_group_name_H-M   'P 1'
#
loop_
_entity.id
_entity.type
_entity.pdbx_description
1 polymer ?
#
loop_
_entity_poly.entity_id
_entity_poly.type
_entity_poly.pdbx_seq_one_letter_code
_entity_poly.pdbx_strand_id
1 'polypeptide(L)'
;MIFLDKHPKKYYHLAKEHDYRSRASWKLVQLDSKFKFLHSSRAAPGGWMQVAVEKVPVGSLVLDLDLVRIAPLRGAISIEQDITKPERRVKVKKIMGGS
;
A
#
# COMPACT_ATOMS: atom_id res chain seq x y z
N MET A 1 21.36 2.79 -8.46
CA MET A 1 20.81 3.86 -9.33
C MET A 1 19.29 3.76 -9.30
N ILE A 2 18.66 4.38 -8.31
CA ILE A 2 17.20 4.40 -8.13
C ILE A 2 16.64 5.40 -9.14
N PHE A 3 15.63 5.00 -9.91
CA PHE A 3 14.98 5.81 -10.95
C PHE A 3 14.58 7.19 -10.39
N LEU A 4 15.34 8.22 -10.76
CA LEU A 4 14.90 9.60 -10.64
C LEU A 4 13.74 9.80 -11.62
N ASP A 5 12.57 10.00 -11.05
CA ASP A 5 11.31 10.28 -11.73
C ASP A 5 11.44 11.55 -12.58
N LYS A 6 11.71 11.42 -13.89
CA LYS A 6 11.89 12.56 -14.79
C LYS A 6 10.61 13.38 -15.02
N HIS A 7 9.43 12.90 -14.63
CA HIS A 7 8.14 13.59 -14.88
C HIS A 7 7.12 13.43 -13.73
N PRO A 8 7.38 14.02 -12.55
CA PRO A 8 6.49 13.89 -11.38
C PRO A 8 5.06 14.39 -11.61
N LYS A 9 4.86 15.36 -12.52
CA LYS A 9 3.55 15.91 -12.88
C LYS A 9 2.68 14.91 -13.65
N LYS A 10 3.28 14.10 -14.51
CA LYS A 10 2.57 13.11 -15.33
C LYS A 10 1.88 12.05 -14.45
N TYR A 11 2.62 11.51 -13.48
CA TYR A 11 2.08 10.49 -12.59
C TYR A 11 1.09 11.03 -11.56
N TYR A 12 1.17 12.32 -11.24
CA TYR A 12 0.15 12.97 -10.44
C TYR A 12 -1.19 13.05 -11.19
N HIS A 13 -1.19 13.48 -12.46
CA HIS A 13 -2.41 13.52 -13.27
C HIS A 13 -3.01 12.13 -13.49
N LEU A 14 -2.18 11.14 -13.86
CA LEU A 14 -2.66 9.76 -14.03
C LEU A 14 -3.22 9.18 -12.72
N ALA A 15 -2.60 9.46 -11.58
CA ALA A 15 -3.17 9.03 -10.29
C ALA A 15 -4.53 9.69 -10.02
N LYS A 16 -4.67 10.98 -10.30
CA LYS A 16 -5.93 11.72 -10.14
C LYS A 16 -7.03 11.21 -11.07
N GLU A 17 -6.72 10.94 -12.34
CA GLU A 17 -7.67 10.39 -13.32
C GLU A 17 -8.21 9.01 -12.93
N HIS A 18 -7.43 8.24 -12.17
CA HIS A 18 -7.79 6.91 -11.67
C HIS A 18 -8.21 6.91 -10.18
N ASP A 19 -8.50 8.08 -9.60
CA ASP A 19 -8.93 8.23 -8.19
C ASP A 19 -7.95 7.65 -7.14
N TYR A 20 -6.66 7.61 -7.48
CA TYR A 20 -5.61 7.25 -6.54
C TYR A 20 -5.21 8.44 -5.66
N ARG A 21 -5.05 8.18 -4.36
CA ARG A 21 -4.67 9.16 -3.34
C ARG A 21 -3.24 9.69 -3.52
N SER A 22 -2.39 9.02 -4.31
CA SER A 22 -1.01 9.43 -4.52
C SER A 22 -0.45 9.03 -5.89
N ARG A 23 0.51 9.81 -6.40
CA ARG A 23 1.31 9.44 -7.58
C ARG A 23 2.11 8.14 -7.40
N ALA A 24 2.41 7.77 -6.16
CA ALA A 24 3.15 6.55 -5.85
C ALA A 24 2.31 5.30 -6.12
N SER A 25 0.99 5.40 -5.98
CA SER A 25 0.03 4.35 -6.36
C SER A 25 0.15 4.02 -7.85
N TRP A 26 0.17 5.04 -8.72
CA TRP A 26 0.31 4.81 -10.16
C TRP A 26 1.62 4.12 -10.54
N LYS A 27 2.73 4.51 -9.89
CA LYS A 27 4.02 3.81 -10.10
C LYS A 27 3.95 2.35 -9.68
N LEU A 28 3.23 2.05 -8.59
CA LEU A 28 3.05 0.68 -8.14
C LEU A 28 2.21 -0.14 -9.13
N VAL A 29 1.14 0.45 -9.69
CA VAL A 29 0.37 -0.17 -10.79
C VAL A 29 1.27 -0.51 -11.97
N GLN A 30 2.15 0.41 -12.38
CA GLN A 30 3.09 0.17 -13.47
C GLN A 30 4.08 -0.96 -13.14
N LEU A 31 4.64 -0.98 -11.93
CA LEU A 31 5.54 -2.05 -11.49
C LEU A 31 4.83 -3.41 -11.47
N ASP A 32 3.64 -3.49 -10.88
CA ASP A 32 2.89 -4.75 -10.82
C ASP A 32 2.46 -5.22 -12.21
N SER A 33 2.13 -4.30 -13.12
CA SER A 33 1.83 -4.66 -14.52
C SER A 33 2.98 -5.40 -15.21
N LYS A 34 4.23 -5.04 -14.87
CA LYS A 34 5.46 -5.61 -15.42
C LYS A 34 5.95 -6.86 -14.69
N PHE A 35 5.85 -6.87 -13.37
CA PHE A 35 6.52 -7.87 -12.53
C PHE A 35 5.57 -8.84 -11.84
N LYS A 36 4.26 -8.55 -11.79
CA LYS A 36 3.22 -9.39 -11.17
C LYS A 36 3.70 -9.91 -9.82
N PHE A 37 3.71 -9.05 -8.80
CA PHE A 37 4.27 -9.40 -7.49
C PHE A 37 3.33 -9.08 -6.33
N LEU A 38 2.30 -8.26 -6.58
CA LEU A 38 1.38 -7.86 -5.52
C LEU A 38 0.53 -9.02 -5.00
N HIS A 39 0.31 -10.07 -5.79
CA HIS A 39 -0.42 -11.27 -5.35
C HIS A 39 0.24 -12.01 -4.17
N SER A 40 1.54 -11.85 -3.96
CA SER A 40 2.25 -12.38 -2.78
C SER A 40 2.48 -11.34 -1.68
N SER A 41 2.14 -10.07 -1.94
CA SER A 41 2.36 -8.98 -0.99
C SER A 41 1.17 -8.81 -0.05
N ARG A 42 1.45 -8.55 1.23
CA ARG A 42 0.42 -8.45 2.29
C ARG A 42 0.41 -7.10 3.00
N ALA A 43 1.38 -6.24 2.70
CA ALA A 43 1.53 -4.94 3.33
C ALA A 43 1.89 -3.86 2.33
N ALA A 44 1.18 -2.73 2.38
CA ALA A 44 1.36 -1.63 1.44
C ALA A 44 1.05 -0.29 2.14
N PRO A 45 2.05 0.60 2.34
CA PRO A 45 1.85 1.82 3.10
C PRO A 45 1.09 2.90 2.32
N GLY A 46 0.20 3.62 2.99
CA GLY A 46 -0.44 4.83 2.47
C GLY A 46 -1.13 4.62 1.12
N GLY A 47 -0.70 5.36 0.09
CA GLY A 47 -1.30 5.30 -1.25
C GLY A 47 -1.14 3.93 -1.94
N TRP A 48 -0.16 3.11 -1.54
CA TRP A 48 0.03 1.78 -2.12
C TRP A 48 -1.05 0.80 -1.69
N MET A 49 -1.70 1.06 -0.55
CA MET A 49 -2.79 0.25 -0.02
C MET A 49 -3.97 0.15 -1.00
N GLN A 50 -4.31 1.23 -1.73
CA GLN A 50 -5.35 1.20 -2.76
C GLN A 50 -5.04 0.18 -3.86
N VAL A 51 -3.81 0.21 -4.36
CA VAL A 51 -3.36 -0.70 -5.41
C VAL A 51 -3.32 -2.14 -4.89
N ALA A 52 -2.88 -2.34 -3.65
CA ALA A 52 -2.88 -3.67 -3.04
C ALA A 52 -4.30 -4.24 -2.97
N VAL A 53 -5.28 -3.51 -2.44
CA VAL A 53 -6.69 -3.95 -2.36
C VAL A 53 -7.26 -4.34 -3.73
N GLU A 54 -6.92 -3.60 -4.78
CA GLU A 54 -7.41 -3.86 -6.14
C GLU A 54 -6.76 -5.07 -6.82
N LYS A 55 -5.54 -5.44 -6.43
CA LYS A 55 -4.72 -6.44 -7.14
C LYS A 55 -4.63 -7.79 -6.44
N VAL A 56 -4.80 -7.83 -5.12
CA VAL A 56 -4.78 -9.09 -4.37
C VAL A 56 -6.10 -9.86 -4.59
N PRO A 57 -6.11 -11.20 -4.44
CA PRO A 57 -7.34 -11.97 -4.48
C PRO A 57 -8.36 -11.51 -3.43
N VAL A 58 -9.65 -11.61 -3.75
CA VAL A 58 -10.74 -11.31 -2.80
C VAL A 58 -10.60 -12.15 -1.53
N GLY A 59 -10.79 -11.52 -0.38
CA GLY A 59 -10.61 -12.16 0.93
C GLY A 59 -9.17 -12.14 1.45
N SER A 60 -8.20 -11.67 0.67
CA SER A 60 -6.83 -11.45 1.16
C SER A 60 -6.80 -10.37 2.24
N LEU A 61 -5.95 -10.58 3.25
CA LEU A 61 -5.64 -9.56 4.24
C LEU A 61 -4.68 -8.52 3.64
N VAL A 62 -5.14 -7.27 3.55
CA VAL A 62 -4.30 -6.11 3.23
C VAL A 62 -4.11 -5.28 4.50
N LEU A 63 -2.86 -5.11 4.90
CA LEU A 63 -2.49 -4.34 6.09
C LEU A 63 -1.61 -3.14 5.74
N ASP A 64 -1.96 -2.00 6.31
CA ASP A 64 -1.19 -0.76 6.25
C ASP A 64 -0.66 -0.41 7.64
N LEU A 65 0.60 0.00 7.70
CA LEU A 65 1.24 0.51 8.90
C LEU A 65 1.86 1.86 8.55
N ASP A 66 1.34 2.92 9.16
CA ASP A 66 1.82 4.28 8.93
C ASP A 66 2.01 5.02 10.26
N LEU A 67 2.88 6.01 10.27
CA LEU A 67 3.14 6.84 11.44
C LEU A 67 1.96 7.76 11.77
N VAL A 68 1.14 8.08 10.77
CA VAL A 68 0.01 9.00 10.91
C VAL A 68 -1.25 8.30 10.42
N ARG A 69 -2.39 8.58 11.07
CA ARG A 69 -3.70 8.11 10.62
C ARG A 69 -3.97 8.45 9.16
N ILE A 70 -4.28 7.42 8.37
CA ILE A 70 -4.75 7.57 7.00
C ILE A 70 -6.28 7.44 6.95
N ALA A 71 -6.90 8.09 5.96
CA ALA A 71 -8.31 7.94 5.70
C ALA A 71 -8.67 6.45 5.49
N PRO A 72 -9.75 5.93 6.11
CA PRO A 72 -10.14 4.54 5.94
C PRO A 72 -10.27 4.14 4.47
N LEU A 73 -9.90 2.90 4.16
CA LEU A 73 -10.05 2.30 2.83
C LEU A 73 -10.76 0.96 2.98
N ARG A 74 -11.87 0.79 2.25
CA ARG A 74 -12.60 -0.49 2.24
C ARG A 74 -11.68 -1.59 1.69
N GLY A 75 -11.68 -2.76 2.34
CA GLY A 75 -10.86 -3.91 1.94
C GLY A 75 -9.44 -3.93 2.53
N ALA A 76 -9.07 -2.94 3.35
CA ALA A 76 -7.80 -2.93 4.08
C ALA A 76 -7.98 -2.52 5.54
N ILE A 77 -7.00 -2.94 6.35
CA ILE A 77 -6.87 -2.52 7.75
C ILE A 77 -5.66 -1.59 7.82
N SER A 78 -5.84 -0.38 8.38
CA SER A 78 -4.75 0.57 8.62
C SER A 78 -4.48 0.68 10.11
N ILE A 79 -3.20 0.62 10.48
CA ILE A 79 -2.72 0.78 11.85
C ILE A 79 -1.81 2.00 11.90
N GLU A 80 -2.13 2.94 12.78
CA GLU A 80 -1.16 3.96 13.17
C GLU A 80 -0.09 3.32 14.07
N GLN A 81 1.11 3.13 13.52
CA GLN A 81 2.23 2.50 14.18
C GLN A 81 3.56 2.91 13.54
N ASP A 82 4.51 3.26 14.39
CA ASP A 82 5.91 3.38 13.99
C ASP A 82 6.51 2.00 13.69
N ILE A 83 6.92 1.81 12.44
CA ILE A 83 7.53 0.58 11.92
C ILE A 83 8.94 0.31 12.48
N THR A 84 9.57 1.28 13.14
CA THR A 84 10.87 1.10 13.80
C THR A 84 10.70 0.53 15.21
N LYS A 85 9.50 0.63 15.81
CA LYS A 85 9.24 0.16 17.16
C LYS A 85 8.97 -1.35 17.22
N PRO A 86 9.40 -2.03 18.29
CA PRO A 86 9.22 -3.48 18.44
C PRO A 86 7.75 -3.89 18.60
N GLU A 87 6.94 -3.04 19.23
CA GLU A 87 5.50 -3.26 19.48
C GLU A 87 4.67 -3.49 18.21
N ARG A 88 5.16 -3.08 17.03
CA ARG A 88 4.51 -3.34 15.74
C ARG A 88 4.27 -4.84 15.51
N ARG A 89 5.21 -5.70 15.92
CA ARG A 89 5.11 -7.15 15.68
C ARG A 89 3.94 -7.75 16.45
N VAL A 90 3.69 -7.27 17.67
CA VAL A 90 2.58 -7.73 18.50
C VAL A 90 1.25 -7.32 17.87
N LYS A 91 1.11 -6.05 17.45
CA LYS A 91 -0.10 -5.56 16.78
C LYS A 91 -0.40 -6.33 15.49
N VAL A 92 0.61 -6.53 14.63
CA VAL A 92 0.45 -7.27 13.37
C VAL A 92 0.08 -8.74 13.63
N LYS A 93 0.77 -9.43 14.54
CA LYS A 93 0.46 -10.83 14.88
C LYS A 93 -0.98 -11.00 15.37
N LYS A 94 -1.44 -10.10 16.24
CA LYS A 94 -2.82 -10.11 16.76
C LYS A 94 -3.85 -10.02 15.64
N ILE A 95 -3.60 -9.19 14.63
CA ILE A 95 -4.51 -9.03 13.47
C ILE A 95 -4.43 -10.25 12.53
N MET A 96 -3.25 -10.83 12.38
CA MET A 96 -3.06 -12.05 11.58
C MET A 96 -3.60 -13.32 12.25
N GLY A 97 -4.18 -13.23 13.46
CA GLY A 97 -4.69 -14.37 14.22
C GLY A 97 -3.59 -15.29 14.76
N GLY A 98 -2.34 -14.84 14.82
CA GLY A 98 -1.24 -15.61 15.36
C GLY A 98 -1.08 -15.39 16.86
N SER A 99 -1.25 -16.45 17.64
CA SER A 99 -0.85 -16.55 19.05
C SER A 99 0.66 -16.41 19.23
#